data_AF-A0AAU5XPS6-F1
#
_entry.id   AF-A0AAU5XPS6-F1
#
_cell.length_a   1.000
_cell.length_b   1.000
_cell.length_c   1.000
_cell.angle_alpha   90.00
_cell.angle_beta   90.00
_cell.angle_gamma   90.00
#
_symmetry.space_group_name_H-M   'P 1'
#
loop_
_entity.id
_entity.type
_entity.pdbx_description
1 polymer ?
#
loop_
_entity_poly.entity_id
_entity_poly.type
_entity_poly.pdbx_seq_one_letter_code
_entity_poly.pdbx_strand_id
1 'polypeptide(L)'
;MAVLKCAKSSAFDDGRAWQAALVAFGVYAELKNVILIDRDVAVFDTDDGLWAMQTCMQGDVDIITIPGVAGHVLDPIQGPDYNPALPALGTTAKTIFDASVPFRLAAAFERARFEDVDPRPYAPELDLPYA
;
A
#
# COMPACT_ATOMS: atom_id res chain seq x y z
N MET A 1 6.29 -7.10 -4.77
CA MET A 1 5.27 -6.28 -4.05
C MET A 1 5.52 -4.83 -4.41
N ALA A 2 4.48 -4.00 -4.42
CA ALA A 2 4.60 -2.56 -4.66
C ALA A 2 3.78 -1.80 -3.62
N VAL A 3 4.27 -0.64 -3.23
CA VAL A 3 3.57 0.31 -2.36
C VAL A 3 3.34 1.57 -3.18
N LEU A 4 2.07 1.99 -3.32
CA LEU A 4 1.67 3.15 -4.09
C LEU A 4 1.17 4.23 -3.14
N LYS A 5 1.83 5.38 -3.18
CA LYS A 5 1.47 6.55 -2.39
C LYS A 5 0.47 7.42 -3.15
N CYS A 6 -0.74 7.52 -2.63
CA CYS A 6 -1.87 8.20 -3.26
C CYS A 6 -2.15 9.55 -2.56
N ALA A 7 -2.41 10.59 -3.35
CA ALA A 7 -2.78 11.91 -2.84
C ALA A 7 -4.19 12.26 -3.34
N LYS A 8 -5.20 11.86 -2.57
CA LYS A 8 -6.61 12.10 -2.91
C LYS A 8 -6.95 13.59 -2.73
N SER A 9 -7.52 14.20 -3.76
CA SER A 9 -7.92 15.62 -3.80
C SER A 9 -9.43 15.81 -3.95
N SER A 10 -10.15 14.74 -4.31
CA SER A 10 -11.59 14.70 -4.49
C SER A 10 -12.14 13.31 -4.17
N ALA A 11 -13.45 13.18 -3.97
CA ALA A 11 -14.09 11.89 -3.74
C ALA A 11 -13.91 10.90 -4.92
N PHE A 12 -13.70 11.41 -6.14
CA PHE A 12 -13.40 10.57 -7.30
C PHE A 12 -12.03 9.89 -7.21
N ASP A 13 -11.10 10.46 -6.42
CA ASP A 13 -9.75 9.91 -6.28
C ASP A 13 -9.71 8.63 -5.44
N ASP A 14 -10.75 8.33 -4.66
CA ASP A 14 -10.92 6.99 -4.07
C ASP A 14 -10.88 5.96 -5.20
N GLY A 15 -11.70 6.10 -6.24
CA GLY A 15 -11.66 5.20 -7.40
C GLY A 15 -10.35 5.24 -8.19
N ARG A 16 -9.64 6.39 -8.21
CA ARG A 16 -8.34 6.49 -8.88
C ARG A 16 -7.23 5.71 -8.17
N ALA A 17 -7.28 5.58 -6.85
CA ALA A 17 -6.33 4.78 -6.10
C ALA A 17 -6.41 3.30 -6.51
N TRP A 18 -7.63 2.77 -6.62
CA TRP A 18 -7.90 1.42 -7.15
C TRP A 18 -7.44 1.27 -8.60
N GLN A 19 -7.74 2.26 -9.45
CA GLN A 19 -7.27 2.27 -10.84
C GLN A 19 -5.73 2.23 -10.92
N ALA A 20 -5.02 2.93 -10.04
CA ALA A 20 -3.56 2.92 -9.99
C ALA A 20 -3.01 1.52 -9.67
N ALA A 21 -3.64 0.77 -8.75
CA ALA A 21 -3.27 -0.62 -8.47
C ALA A 21 -3.46 -1.52 -9.70
N LEU A 22 -4.57 -1.38 -10.42
CA LEU A 22 -4.82 -2.13 -11.66
C LEU A 22 -3.79 -1.80 -12.74
N VAL A 23 -3.44 -0.51 -12.90
CA VAL A 23 -2.37 -0.08 -13.82
C VAL A 23 -1.03 -0.69 -13.41
N ALA A 24 -0.70 -0.73 -12.13
CA ALA A 24 0.54 -1.35 -11.65
C ALA A 24 0.61 -2.85 -12.02
N PHE A 25 -0.49 -3.59 -11.89
CA PHE A 25 -0.55 -4.98 -12.35
C PHE A 25 -0.44 -5.13 -13.87
N GLY A 26 -0.98 -4.19 -14.63
CA GLY A 26 -0.87 -4.18 -16.10
C GLY A 26 0.53 -3.83 -16.60
N VAL A 27 1.25 -2.96 -15.90
CA VAL A 27 2.61 -2.53 -16.25
C VAL A 27 3.65 -3.58 -15.86
N TYR A 28 3.50 -4.21 -14.69
CA TYR A 28 4.45 -5.21 -14.19
C TYR A 28 3.76 -6.53 -13.87
N ALA A 29 3.79 -7.46 -14.84
CA ALA A 29 3.05 -8.73 -14.76
C ALA A 29 3.49 -9.63 -13.59
N GLU A 30 4.74 -9.54 -13.12
CA GLU A 30 5.24 -10.34 -11.99
C GLU A 30 4.79 -9.78 -10.62
N LEU A 31 4.14 -8.61 -10.59
CA LEU A 31 3.67 -8.00 -9.35
C LEU A 31 2.53 -8.82 -8.74
N LYS A 32 2.69 -9.25 -7.49
CA LYS A 32 1.70 -10.05 -6.76
C LYS A 32 0.76 -9.23 -5.87
N ASN A 33 1.33 -8.38 -5.01
CA ASN A 33 0.60 -7.58 -4.04
C ASN A 33 0.88 -6.09 -4.25
N VAL A 34 -0.17 -5.27 -4.14
CA VAL A 34 -0.13 -3.81 -4.12
C VAL A 34 -0.71 -3.31 -2.81
N ILE A 35 -0.03 -2.39 -2.14
CA ILE A 35 -0.54 -1.66 -0.97
C ILE A 35 -0.73 -0.21 -1.39
N LEU A 36 -1.94 0.32 -1.22
CA LEU A 36 -2.25 1.73 -1.39
C LEU A 36 -2.11 2.42 -0.04
N ILE A 37 -1.37 3.52 0.03
CA ILE A 37 -1.17 4.31 1.24
C ILE A 37 -1.40 5.80 0.97
N ASP A 38 -1.74 6.57 2.00
CA ASP A 38 -1.92 8.01 1.89
C ASP A 38 -0.60 8.81 1.81
N ARG A 39 -0.75 10.10 1.49
CA ARG A 39 0.38 11.03 1.30
C ARG A 39 1.20 11.31 2.56
N ASP A 40 0.67 11.02 3.74
CA ASP A 40 1.32 11.23 5.04
C ASP A 40 2.00 9.97 5.57
N VAL A 41 1.97 8.87 4.81
CA VAL A 41 2.68 7.62 5.11
C VAL A 41 4.03 7.60 4.39
N ALA A 42 5.10 7.25 5.10
CA ALA A 42 6.44 7.08 4.58
C ALA A 42 6.56 5.74 3.83
N VAL A 43 6.65 5.79 2.49
CA VAL A 43 6.66 4.59 1.62
C VAL A 43 7.85 3.66 1.83
N PHE A 44 8.96 4.17 2.35
CA PHE A 44 10.19 3.40 2.61
C PHE A 44 10.30 2.93 4.05
N ASP A 45 9.40 3.37 4.92
CA ASP A 45 9.30 2.90 6.30
C ASP A 45 8.25 1.79 6.37
N THR A 46 8.71 0.57 6.64
CA THR A 46 7.81 -0.59 6.73
C THR A 46 6.89 -0.48 7.94
N ASP A 47 7.34 0.13 9.04
CA ASP A 47 6.54 0.27 10.25
C ASP A 47 5.39 1.27 10.01
N ASP A 48 5.65 2.36 9.28
CA ASP A 48 4.62 3.33 8.90
C ASP A 48 3.61 2.73 7.90
N GLY A 49 4.07 1.85 7.00
CA GLY A 49 3.19 1.07 6.13
C GLY A 49 2.29 0.09 6.88
N LEU A 50 2.84 -0.62 7.88
CA LEU A 50 2.06 -1.53 8.74
C LEU A 50 1.09 -0.76 9.64
N TRP A 51 1.45 0.43 10.11
CA TRP A 51 0.53 1.32 10.82
C TRP A 51 -0.68 1.69 9.96
N ALA A 52 -0.48 2.02 8.69
CA ALA A 52 -1.56 2.33 7.77
C ALA A 52 -2.48 1.12 7.59
N MET A 53 -1.92 -0.08 7.37
CA MET A 53 -2.72 -1.31 7.27
C MET A 53 -3.48 -1.64 8.57
N GLN A 54 -2.94 -1.27 9.73
CA GLN A 54 -3.56 -1.57 11.02
C GLN A 54 -4.72 -0.61 11.37
N THR A 55 -4.60 0.66 10.98
CA THR A 55 -5.49 1.73 11.47
C THR A 55 -6.37 2.35 10.39
N CYS A 56 -6.04 2.18 9.12
CA CYS A 56 -6.74 2.77 7.98
C CYS A 56 -7.39 1.73 7.05
N MET A 57 -7.48 0.46 7.46
CA MET A 57 -7.99 -0.64 6.63
C MET A 57 -8.98 -1.52 7.42
N GLN A 58 -10.00 -2.02 6.74
CA GLN A 58 -10.89 -3.11 7.19
C GLN A 58 -10.80 -4.28 6.22
N GLY A 59 -10.55 -5.48 6.74
CA GLY A 59 -10.20 -6.64 5.91
C GLY A 59 -11.30 -7.13 4.96
N ASP A 60 -12.57 -6.85 5.25
CA ASP A 60 -13.74 -7.20 4.44
C ASP A 60 -14.16 -6.09 3.46
N VAL A 61 -13.59 -4.89 3.58
CA VAL A 61 -13.90 -3.73 2.73
C VAL A 61 -12.76 -3.42 1.78
N ASP A 62 -11.54 -3.43 2.29
CA ASP A 62 -10.38 -2.79 1.64
C ASP A 62 -9.39 -3.81 1.03
N ILE A 63 -9.71 -5.10 1.08
CA ILE A 63 -8.91 -6.17 0.47
C ILE A 63 -9.65 -6.74 -0.74
N ILE A 64 -9.05 -6.62 -1.92
CA ILE A 64 -9.55 -7.28 -3.13
C ILE A 64 -8.52 -8.29 -3.62
N THR A 65 -9.02 -9.49 -3.91
CA THR A 65 -8.25 -10.56 -4.54
C THR A 65 -8.72 -10.78 -5.97
N ILE A 66 -7.76 -10.87 -6.90
CA ILE A 66 -8.00 -11.17 -8.31
C ILE A 66 -7.37 -12.55 -8.58
N PRO A 67 -8.16 -13.63 -8.61
CA PRO A 67 -7.64 -14.99 -8.74
C PRO A 67 -7.20 -15.32 -10.17
N GLY A 68 -6.28 -16.29 -10.30
CA GLY A 68 -5.94 -16.91 -11.59
C GLY A 68 -5.15 -16.03 -12.56
N VAL A 69 -4.42 -15.03 -12.06
CA VAL A 69 -3.64 -14.10 -12.89
C VAL A 69 -2.20 -14.58 -13.01
N ALA A 70 -1.56 -14.33 -14.16
CA ALA A 70 -0.14 -14.56 -14.35
C ALA A 70 0.70 -13.76 -13.33
N GLY A 71 1.71 -14.42 -12.76
CA GLY A 71 2.67 -13.86 -11.83
C GLY A 71 4.09 -14.30 -12.19
N HIS A 72 4.77 -15.01 -11.29
CA HIS A 72 6.17 -15.40 -11.47
C HIS A 72 6.43 -16.84 -11.03
N VAL A 73 7.13 -17.61 -11.86
CA VAL A 73 7.37 -19.06 -11.65
C VAL A 73 8.28 -19.39 -10.46
N LEU A 74 9.12 -18.44 -10.01
CA LEU A 74 9.99 -18.65 -8.84
C LEU A 74 9.27 -18.50 -7.50
N ASP A 75 8.05 -17.99 -7.47
CA ASP A 75 7.27 -17.96 -6.24
C ASP A 75 6.65 -19.35 -6.01
N PRO A 76 7.07 -20.08 -4.96
CA PRO A 76 6.72 -21.49 -4.78
C PRO A 76 5.22 -21.73 -4.57
N ILE A 77 4.45 -20.70 -4.23
CA ILE A 77 3.00 -20.84 -4.00
C ILE A 77 2.16 -20.53 -5.24
N GLN A 78 2.78 -20.16 -6.36
CA GLN A 78 2.09 -19.82 -7.60
C GLN A 78 1.88 -21.04 -8.47
N GLY A 79 1.03 -21.96 -8.05
CA GLY A 79 0.69 -23.12 -8.86
C GLY A 79 -0.40 -24.00 -8.25
N PRO A 80 -0.83 -25.03 -9.02
CA PRO A 80 -1.91 -25.94 -8.61
C PRO A 80 -1.65 -26.68 -7.30
N ASP A 81 -0.37 -26.92 -6.96
CA ASP A 81 0.04 -27.61 -5.74
C ASP A 81 -0.35 -26.83 -4.47
N TYR A 82 -0.37 -25.49 -4.54
CA TYR A 82 -0.78 -24.63 -3.41
C TYR A 82 -2.27 -24.28 -3.47
N ASN A 83 -2.79 -24.00 -4.67
CA ASN A 83 -4.22 -23.75 -4.89
C ASN A 83 -4.68 -24.50 -6.15
N PRO A 84 -5.45 -25.61 -6.01
CA PRO A 84 -5.88 -26.44 -7.14
C PRO A 84 -6.75 -25.73 -8.19
N ALA A 85 -7.28 -24.55 -7.88
CA ALA A 85 -8.03 -23.74 -8.84
C ALA A 85 -7.13 -22.96 -9.81
N LEU A 86 -5.82 -22.87 -9.54
CA LEU A 86 -4.87 -22.19 -10.41
C LEU A 86 -4.56 -23.05 -11.65
N PRO A 87 -4.52 -22.46 -12.85
CA PRO A 87 -4.42 -23.23 -14.09
C PRO A 87 -3.00 -23.75 -14.39
N ALA A 88 -1.94 -23.13 -13.86
CA ALA A 88 -0.55 -23.49 -14.15
C ALA A 88 0.45 -22.93 -13.13
N LEU A 89 1.70 -23.42 -13.17
CA LEU A 89 2.83 -22.81 -12.46
C LEU A 89 3.03 -21.36 -12.94
N GLY A 90 3.35 -20.46 -12.02
CA GLY A 90 3.46 -19.02 -12.27
C GLY A 90 2.12 -18.30 -12.37
N THR A 91 1.02 -18.92 -11.95
CA THR A 91 -0.29 -18.24 -11.80
C THR A 91 -0.66 -18.10 -10.33
N THR A 92 -1.36 -17.03 -9.97
CA THR A 92 -1.62 -16.71 -8.56
C THR A 92 -2.85 -15.83 -8.38
N ALA A 93 -3.24 -15.62 -7.12
CA ALA A 93 -4.14 -14.52 -6.77
C ALA A 93 -3.32 -13.26 -6.53
N LYS A 94 -3.65 -12.18 -7.24
CA LYS A 94 -3.09 -10.85 -6.99
C LYS A 94 -3.97 -10.12 -5.97
N THR A 95 -3.34 -9.39 -5.05
CA THR A 95 -4.08 -8.76 -3.94
C THR A 95 -3.81 -7.26 -3.89
N ILE A 96 -4.88 -6.50 -3.74
CA ILE A 96 -4.84 -5.06 -3.45
C ILE A 96 -5.22 -4.90 -1.98
N PHE A 97 -4.37 -4.22 -1.22
CA PHE A 97 -4.64 -3.77 0.13
C PHE A 97 -4.81 -2.25 0.08
N ASP A 98 -6.02 -1.75 0.25
CA ASP A 98 -6.29 -0.32 0.30
C ASP A 98 -6.17 0.19 1.73
N ALA A 99 -4.97 0.62 2.12
CA ALA A 99 -4.73 1.29 3.40
C ALA A 99 -4.77 2.83 3.27
N SER A 100 -5.47 3.34 2.24
CA SER A 100 -5.69 4.78 2.08
C SER A 100 -7.09 5.17 2.59
N VAL A 101 -7.14 6.20 3.41
CA VAL A 101 -8.37 6.68 4.06
C VAL A 101 -9.39 7.09 3.00
N PRO A 102 -10.65 6.65 3.10
CA PRO A 102 -11.71 7.12 2.21
C PRO A 102 -11.79 8.65 2.23
N PHE A 103 -11.85 9.31 1.08
CA PHE A 103 -11.73 10.78 1.00
C PHE A 103 -12.70 11.52 1.94
N ARG A 104 -13.93 10.99 2.08
CA ARG A 104 -14.97 11.55 2.97
C ARG A 104 -14.60 11.53 4.47
N LEU A 105 -13.64 10.71 4.87
CA LEU A 105 -13.19 10.53 6.25
C LEU A 105 -11.84 11.19 6.54
N ALA A 106 -11.20 11.82 5.55
CA ALA A 106 -9.82 12.33 5.67
C ALA A 106 -9.58 13.19 6.93
N ALA A 107 -10.54 14.05 7.30
CA ALA A 107 -10.43 14.90 8.48
C ALA A 107 -10.41 14.14 9.82
N ALA A 108 -10.97 12.92 9.87
CA ALA A 108 -11.00 12.10 11.09
C ALA A 108 -9.75 11.24 11.28
N PHE A 109 -8.92 11.09 10.25
CA PHE A 109 -7.72 10.26 10.24
C PHE A 109 -6.43 11.09 10.22
N GLU A 110 -6.55 12.37 10.56
CA GLU A 110 -5.40 13.24 10.64
C GLU A 110 -4.43 12.78 11.75
N ARG A 111 -3.17 12.52 11.38
CA ARG A 111 -2.12 12.18 12.34
C ARG A 111 -1.91 13.32 13.35
N ALA A 112 -1.48 12.96 14.55
CA ALA A 112 -1.12 13.94 15.58
C ALA A 112 -0.03 14.90 15.04
N ARG A 113 -0.33 16.19 15.03
CA ARG A 113 0.61 17.23 14.61
C ARG A 113 1.46 17.66 15.80
N PHE A 114 2.76 17.38 15.72
CA PHE A 114 3.74 17.93 16.64
C PHE A 114 4.14 19.35 16.20
N GLU A 115 4.58 20.17 17.16
CA GLU A 115 5.15 21.48 16.85
C GLU A 115 6.45 21.31 16.06
N ASP A 116 6.64 22.14 15.02
CA ASP A 116 7.85 22.14 14.21
C ASP A 116 8.97 22.88 14.96
N VAL A 117 9.92 22.12 15.49
CA VAL A 117 11.00 22.63 16.36
C VAL A 117 12.36 22.22 15.82
N ASP A 118 13.32 23.14 15.87
CA ASP A 118 14.71 22.84 15.53
C ASP A 118 15.30 21.85 16.56
N PRO A 119 15.64 20.61 16.17
CA PRO A 119 16.14 19.62 17.11
C PRO A 119 17.63 19.83 17.43
N ARG A 120 18.38 20.60 16.60
CA ARG A 120 19.84 20.73 16.70
C ARG A 120 20.31 21.32 18.04
N PRO A 121 19.63 22.31 18.66
CA PRO A 121 19.99 22.79 19.98
C PRO A 121 19.83 21.75 21.10
N TYR A 122 18.99 20.73 20.91
CA TYR A 122 18.67 19.73 21.94
C TYR A 122 19.56 18.48 21.87
N ALA A 123 20.06 18.12 20.68
CA ALA A 123 20.94 16.96 20.47
C ALA A 123 21.96 17.25 19.33
N PRO A 124 22.91 18.18 19.55
CA PRO A 124 23.83 18.65 18.50
C PRO A 124 24.75 17.55 17.94
N GLU A 125 25.01 16.49 18.70
CA GLU A 125 25.85 15.35 18.32
C GLU A 125 25.22 14.43 17.26
N LEU A 126 23.90 14.51 17.05
CA LEU A 126 23.18 13.63 16.12
C LEU A 126 23.20 14.13 14.67
N ASP A 127 23.78 15.31 14.41
CA ASP A 127 23.88 15.95 13.08
C ASP A 127 22.58 15.85 12.27
N LEU A 128 21.46 16.15 12.95
CA LEU A 128 20.14 15.99 12.36
C LEU A 128 19.90 17.07 11.29
N PRO A 129 19.34 16.69 10.12
CA PRO A 129 18.90 17.66 9.14
C PRO A 129 17.73 18.49 9.70
N TYR A 130 17.77 19.81 9.49
CA TYR A 130 16.66 20.72 9.78
C TYR A 130 16.60 21.78 8.67
N ALA A 131 15.42 21.93 8.05
CA ALA A 131 15.18 22.79 6.89
C ALA A 131 14.43 24.06 7.28
#